data_AF-A0A8X7NUY5-F1
#
_entry.id   AF-A0A8X7NUY5-F1
#
_cell.length_a   1.000
_cell.length_b   1.000
_cell.length_c   1.000
_cell.angle_alpha   90.00
_cell.angle_beta   90.00
_cell.angle_gamma   90.00
#
_symmetry.space_group_name_H-M   'P 1'
#
loop_
_entity.id
_entity.type
_entity.pdbx_description
1 polymer ?
#
loop_
_entity_poly.entity_id
_entity_poly.type
_entity_poly.pdbx_seq_one_letter_code
_entity_poly.pdbx_strand_id
1 'polypeptide(L)'
;MAKKGSQWFEINPDVAATIVKDTLYYPKFKDSFCKPACYVDEYYFPTMLTVEKPVVLANPSLTWVDWSRDCPHPAMFGRWKFFEKLFNGGNCSYNGCYISMCYIFARKFAPTIWSLFFI
;
A
#
# COMPACT_ATOMS: atom_id res chain seq x y z
N MET A 1 15.40 -4.91 11.84
CA MET A 1 14.17 -4.18 12.22
C MET A 1 13.10 -4.56 11.19
N ALA A 2 11.91 -4.98 11.61
CA ALA A 2 10.82 -5.33 10.69
C ALA A 2 10.21 -4.05 10.09
N LYS A 3 9.94 -4.03 8.78
CA LYS A 3 9.32 -2.90 8.08
C LYS A 3 7.82 -3.18 7.95
N LYS A 4 7.00 -2.23 8.39
CA LYS A 4 5.56 -2.24 8.11
C LYS A 4 5.30 -1.59 6.76
N GLY A 5 4.41 -2.16 5.98
CA GLY A 5 3.93 -1.63 4.71
C GLY A 5 2.41 -1.75 4.56
N SER A 6 1.93 -1.49 3.35
CA SER A 6 0.54 -1.68 2.95
C SER A 6 0.31 -3.11 2.49
N GLN A 7 -0.83 -3.69 2.85
CA GLN A 7 -1.34 -4.94 2.25
C GLN A 7 -1.57 -4.81 0.74
N TRP A 8 -1.83 -3.58 0.26
CA TRP A 8 -2.10 -3.26 -1.14
C TRP A 8 -0.86 -2.60 -1.74
N PHE A 9 -0.25 -3.26 -2.72
CA PHE A 9 0.98 -2.79 -3.35
C PHE A 9 1.05 -3.25 -4.80
N GLU A 10 1.82 -2.50 -5.59
CA GLU A 10 2.14 -2.81 -6.97
C GLU A 10 3.55 -3.40 -7.05
N ILE A 11 3.75 -4.36 -7.95
CA ILE A 11 5.01 -5.12 -8.01
C ILE A 11 5.47 -5.33 -9.45
N ASN A 12 6.76 -5.16 -9.67
CA ASN A 12 7.41 -5.53 -10.92
C ASN A 12 7.54 -7.07 -11.00
N PRO A 13 7.31 -7.70 -12.18
CA PRO A 13 7.45 -9.15 -12.35
C PRO A 13 8.75 -9.77 -11.80
N ASP A 14 9.88 -9.06 -11.93
CA ASP A 14 11.18 -9.56 -11.42
C ASP A 14 11.20 -9.66 -9.89
N VAL A 15 10.60 -8.69 -9.21
CA VAL A 15 10.46 -8.70 -7.75
C VAL A 15 9.44 -9.75 -7.31
N ALA A 16 8.36 -9.92 -8.07
CA ALA A 16 7.37 -10.98 -7.81
C ALA A 16 7.99 -12.37 -7.89
N ALA A 17 8.88 -12.62 -8.87
CA ALA A 17 9.62 -13.87 -8.96
C ALA A 17 10.53 -14.09 -7.74
N THR A 18 11.15 -13.04 -7.18
CA THR A 18 11.90 -13.13 -5.92
C THR A 18 11.00 -13.55 -4.76
N ILE A 19 9.79 -12.98 -4.64
CA ILE A 19 8.83 -13.37 -3.59
C ILE A 19 8.45 -14.84 -3.70
N VAL A 20 8.04 -15.30 -4.88
CA VAL A 20 7.53 -16.67 -5.06
C VAL A 20 8.62 -17.72 -4.85
N LYS A 21 9.88 -17.39 -5.13
CA LYS A 21 11.03 -18.29 -4.95
C LYS A 21 11.54 -18.36 -3.51
N ASP A 22 11.04 -17.53 -2.60
CA ASP A 22 11.60 -17.49 -1.25
C ASP A 22 11.30 -18.78 -0.48
N THR A 23 12.38 -19.44 -0.07
CA THR A 23 12.37 -20.59 0.86
C THR A 23 13.21 -20.31 2.11
N LEU A 24 13.88 -19.16 2.18
CA LEU A 24 14.85 -18.83 3.23
C LEU A 24 14.28 -17.89 4.29
N TYR A 25 13.56 -16.84 3.89
CA TYR A 25 13.11 -15.80 4.82
C TYR A 25 11.75 -16.11 5.42
N TYR A 26 10.81 -16.67 4.65
CA TYR A 26 9.47 -16.96 5.16
C TYR A 26 9.47 -17.89 6.39
N PRO A 27 10.20 -19.02 6.41
CA PRO A 27 10.25 -19.88 7.60
C PRO A 27 10.78 -19.13 8.83
N LYS A 28 11.87 -18.37 8.67
CA LYS A 28 12.43 -17.55 9.76
C LYS A 28 11.44 -16.50 10.24
N PHE A 29 10.78 -15.79 9.32
CA PHE A 29 9.75 -14.81 9.63
C PHE A 29 8.61 -15.45 10.43
N LYS A 30 8.06 -16.55 9.93
CA LYS A 30 6.95 -17.28 10.55
C LYS A 30 7.32 -17.78 11.95
N ASP A 31 8.48 -18.40 12.11
CA ASP A 31 8.82 -19.12 13.35
C ASP A 31 9.38 -18.19 14.43
N SER A 32 10.10 -17.12 14.04
CA SER A 32 10.83 -16.26 14.99
C SER A 32 10.23 -14.87 15.16
N PHE A 33 9.58 -14.30 14.13
CA PHE A 33 9.18 -12.89 14.12
C PHE A 33 7.67 -12.68 14.11
N CYS A 34 6.89 -13.57 13.50
CA CYS A 34 5.44 -13.48 13.43
C CYS A 34 4.80 -14.01 14.72
N LYS A 35 4.82 -13.19 15.77
CA LYS A 35 4.13 -13.46 17.05
C LYS A 35 2.84 -12.65 17.14
N PRO A 36 1.75 -13.18 17.72
CA PRO A 36 0.49 -12.46 17.81
C PRO A 36 0.62 -11.09 18.51
N ALA A 37 0.00 -10.01 18.02
CA ALA A 37 -0.74 -9.91 16.75
C ALA A 37 0.22 -9.81 15.54
N CYS A 38 0.07 -10.69 14.55
CA CYS A 38 0.90 -10.73 13.36
C CYS A 38 0.07 -10.51 12.08
N TYR A 39 0.40 -9.45 11.34
CA TYR A 39 -0.19 -9.12 10.04
C TYR A 39 0.81 -9.47 8.94
N VAL A 40 0.91 -10.75 8.59
CA VAL A 40 1.92 -11.27 7.64
C VAL A 40 1.95 -10.46 6.35
N ASP A 41 0.77 -10.11 5.86
CA ASP A 41 0.52 -9.33 4.66
C ASP A 41 0.96 -7.86 4.73
N GLU A 42 1.12 -7.29 5.92
CA GLU A 42 1.64 -5.93 6.12
C GLU A 42 3.14 -5.90 6.47
N TYR A 43 3.73 -7.02 6.88
CA TYR A 43 5.11 -7.04 7.41
C TYR A 43 6.09 -7.91 6.64
N TYR A 44 5.67 -9.08 6.12
CA TYR A 44 6.61 -10.06 5.57
C TYR A 44 7.28 -9.55 4.29
N PHE A 45 6.52 -9.23 3.24
CA PHE A 45 7.10 -8.76 1.98
C PHE A 45 7.90 -7.45 2.14
N PRO A 46 7.41 -6.42 2.85
CA PRO A 46 8.20 -5.21 3.06
C PRO A 46 9.52 -5.48 3.80
N THR A 47 9.52 -6.37 4.79
CA THR A 47 10.74 -6.73 5.54
C THR A 47 11.70 -7.51 4.68
N MET A 48 11.24 -8.57 4.02
CA MET A 48 12.07 -9.43 3.17
C MET A 48 12.68 -8.64 2.00
N LEU A 49 11.89 -7.83 1.30
CA LEU A 49 12.38 -7.05 0.18
C LEU A 49 13.31 -5.89 0.58
N THR A 50 13.22 -5.39 1.82
CA THR A 50 14.20 -4.41 2.32
C THR A 50 15.59 -5.05 2.47
N VAL A 51 15.66 -6.36 2.69
CA VAL A 51 16.91 -7.11 2.72
C VAL A 51 17.35 -7.48 1.30
N GLU A 52 16.46 -8.05 0.50
CA GLU A 52 16.80 -8.65 -0.81
C GLU A 52 16.90 -7.64 -1.97
N LYS A 53 16.05 -6.60 -1.96
CA LYS A 53 15.85 -5.70 -3.11
C LYS A 53 15.68 -4.23 -2.69
N PRO A 54 16.53 -3.65 -1.81
CA PRO A 54 16.30 -2.33 -1.22
C PRO A 54 16.24 -1.18 -2.25
N VAL A 55 17.00 -1.28 -3.34
CA VAL A 55 17.14 -0.20 -4.35
C VAL A 55 15.88 -0.01 -5.19
N VAL A 56 15.06 -1.05 -5.35
CA VAL A 56 13.86 -1.01 -6.20
C VAL A 56 12.57 -0.76 -5.42
N LEU A 57 12.68 -0.46 -4.12
CA LEU A 57 11.52 -0.17 -3.27
C LEU A 57 11.11 1.30 -3.38
N ALA A 58 9.86 1.54 -3.75
CA ALA A 58 9.22 2.84 -3.61
C ALA A 58 8.76 3.07 -2.16
N ASN A 59 8.82 4.33 -1.72
CA ASN A 59 8.25 4.74 -0.44
C ASN A 59 6.71 4.95 -0.51
N PRO A 60 6.15 5.65 -1.50
CA PRO A 60 4.69 5.76 -1.65
C PRO A 60 4.09 4.55 -2.39
N SER A 61 2.87 4.14 -2.00
CA SER A 61 2.00 3.23 -2.77
C SER A 61 1.14 4.04 -3.74
N LEU A 62 0.72 3.43 -4.85
CA LEU A 62 -0.20 4.05 -5.82
C LEU A 62 -1.68 3.99 -5.38
N THR A 63 -1.95 3.45 -4.18
CA THR A 63 -3.28 3.39 -3.58
C THR A 63 -3.49 4.51 -2.56
N TRP A 64 -4.48 5.37 -2.79
CA TRP A 64 -4.90 6.37 -1.82
C TRP A 64 -5.73 5.74 -0.70
N VAL A 65 -5.34 6.03 0.54
CA VAL A 65 -5.99 5.53 1.74
C VAL A 65 -6.20 6.68 2.74
N ASP A 66 -7.41 6.82 3.25
CA ASP A 66 -7.74 7.81 4.28
C ASP A 66 -7.38 7.30 5.68
N TRP A 67 -6.20 7.67 6.17
CA TRP A 67 -5.76 7.41 7.54
C TRP A 67 -6.04 8.59 8.49
N SER A 68 -6.98 9.49 8.16
CA SER A 68 -7.34 10.62 9.05
C SER A 68 -7.95 10.19 10.38
N ARG A 69 -8.34 8.91 10.51
CA ARG A 69 -8.82 8.32 11.76
C ARG A 69 -7.68 7.60 12.46
N ASP A 70 -7.53 7.85 13.75
CA ASP A 70 -6.62 7.11 14.62
C ASP A 70 -7.24 5.75 14.99
N CYS A 71 -7.32 4.85 14.01
CA CYS A 71 -7.89 3.51 14.14
C CYS A 71 -7.09 2.53 13.27
N PRO A 72 -7.11 1.21 13.58
CA PRO A 72 -6.43 0.19 12.78
C PRO A 72 -6.95 0.04 11.34
N HIS A 73 -8.07 0.69 11.02
CA HIS A 73 -8.73 0.61 9.72
C HIS A 73 -8.89 2.01 9.13
N PRO A 74 -8.65 2.15 7.80
CA PRO A 74 -8.79 3.44 7.16
C PRO A 74 -10.25 3.88 7.12
N ALA A 75 -10.45 5.20 7.07
CA ALA A 75 -11.76 5.81 6.90
C ALA A 75 -12.36 5.48 5.53
N MET A 76 -13.66 5.71 5.43
CA MET A 76 -14.40 5.56 4.18
C MET A 76 -14.52 6.92 3.50
N PHE A 77 -14.10 7.00 2.25
CA PHE A 77 -14.34 8.15 1.40
C PHE A 77 -15.84 8.30 1.14
N GLY A 78 -16.39 9.41 1.62
CA GLY A 78 -17.69 9.91 1.18
C GLY A 78 -17.56 10.66 -0.15
N ARG A 79 -18.70 10.87 -0.82
CA ARG A 79 -18.78 11.56 -2.12
C ARG A 79 -17.94 12.84 -2.17
N TRP A 80 -18.21 13.79 -1.27
CA TRP A 80 -17.56 15.11 -1.31
C TRP A 80 -16.04 15.03 -1.15
N LYS A 81 -15.57 14.33 -0.10
CA LYS A 81 -14.13 14.18 0.19
C LYS A 81 -13.35 13.51 -0.94
N PHE A 82 -13.97 12.54 -1.61
CA PHE A 82 -13.32 11.86 -2.74
C PHE A 82 -13.09 12.82 -3.91
N PHE A 83 -14.13 13.53 -4.35
CA PHE A 83 -14.03 14.46 -5.48
C PHE A 83 -13.19 15.70 -5.17
N GLU A 84 -13.30 16.24 -3.96
CA GLU A 84 -12.44 17.35 -3.53
C GLU A 84 -10.96 17.00 -3.73
N LYS A 85 -10.54 15.80 -3.32
CA LYS A 85 -9.16 15.36 -3.51
C LYS A 85 -8.84 14.99 -4.96
N LEU A 86 -9.79 14.40 -5.69
CA LEU A 86 -9.59 14.03 -7.08
C LEU A 86 -9.32 15.27 -7.95
N PHE A 87 -10.06 16.36 -7.72
CA PHE A 87 -9.92 17.60 -8.49
C PHE A 87 -8.88 18.57 -7.94
N ASN A 88 -8.64 18.56 -6.62
CA ASN A 88 -7.64 19.44 -5.97
C ASN A 88 -6.38 18.67 -5.54
N GLY A 89 -6.11 17.51 -6.13
CA GLY A 89 -4.93 16.71 -5.85
C GLY A 89 -3.66 17.46 -6.23
N GLY A 90 -2.73 17.61 -5.28
CA GLY A 90 -1.43 18.26 -5.54
C GLY A 90 -0.46 17.34 -6.28
N ASN A 91 0.57 17.93 -6.89
CA ASN A 91 1.66 17.19 -7.51
C ASN A 91 2.45 16.39 -6.46
N CYS A 92 2.86 15.18 -6.81
CA CYS A 92 3.80 14.37 -6.02
C CYS A 92 5.07 14.10 -6.82
N SER A 93 6.14 13.81 -6.09
CA SER A 93 7.42 13.40 -6.69
C SER A 93 7.50 11.88 -6.72
N TYR A 94 7.74 11.33 -7.90
CA TYR A 94 8.12 9.94 -8.10
C TYR A 94 9.45 9.89 -8.86
N ASN A 95 10.47 9.28 -8.27
CA ASN A 95 11.83 9.23 -8.81
C ASN A 95 12.40 10.61 -9.20
N GLY A 96 12.06 11.67 -8.44
CA GLY A 96 12.52 13.03 -8.71
C GLY A 96 11.70 13.79 -9.78
N CYS A 97 10.73 13.13 -10.43
CA CYS A 97 9.81 13.77 -11.38
C CYS A 97 8.49 14.14 -10.70
N TYR A 98 7.98 15.34 -10.99
CA TYR A 98 6.65 15.75 -10.55
C TYR A 98 5.57 15.16 -11.46
N ILE A 99 4.60 14.47 -10.87
CA ILE A 99 3.43 13.94 -11.56
C ILE A 99 2.16 14.56 -10.95
N SER A 100 1.16 14.82 -11.79
CA SER A 100 -0.14 15.38 -11.39
C SER A 100 -1.09 14.33 -10.80
N MET A 101 -0.83 13.03 -11.05
CA MET A 101 -1.67 11.93 -10.61
C MET A 101 -0.87 10.98 -9.71
N CYS A 102 -1.03 11.14 -8.39
CA CYS A 102 -0.25 10.41 -7.37
C CYS A 102 -0.76 9.03 -7.03
N TYR A 103 -2.05 8.80 -7.28
CA TYR A 103 -2.74 7.59 -6.93
C TYR A 103 -3.58 7.17 -8.13
N ILE A 104 -3.54 5.89 -8.46
CA ILE A 104 -4.38 5.29 -9.51
C ILE A 104 -5.46 4.40 -8.92
N PHE A 105 -5.31 4.02 -7.65
CA PHE A 105 -6.31 3.29 -6.86
C PHE A 105 -6.69 4.08 -5.62
N ALA A 106 -7.86 3.79 -5.05
CA ALA A 106 -8.28 4.33 -3.76
C ALA A 106 -9.14 3.32 -2.98
N ARG A 107 -9.06 3.39 -1.65
CA ARG A 107 -9.89 2.62 -0.71
C ARG A 107 -10.01 3.38 0.62
N LYS A 108 -11.07 3.24 1.41
CA LYS A 108 -12.30 2.45 1.32
C LYS A 108 -13.44 3.40 0.94
N PHE A 109 -14.50 2.92 0.30
CA PHE A 109 -15.59 3.80 -0.17
C PHE A 109 -16.87 3.64 0.64
N ALA A 110 -17.51 4.77 0.98
CA ALA A 110 -18.83 4.81 1.61
C ALA A 110 -19.93 4.37 0.62
N PRO A 111 -21.03 3.73 1.07
CA PRO A 111 -22.17 3.39 0.22
C PRO A 111 -22.72 4.58 -0.60
N THR A 112 -22.56 5.80 -0.08
CA THR A 112 -23.00 7.05 -0.72
C THR A 112 -22.26 7.41 -2.00
N ILE A 113 -21.16 6.71 -2.33
CA ILE A 113 -20.41 6.95 -3.57
C ILE A 113 -20.93 6.14 -4.77
N TRP A 114 -21.57 4.99 -4.55
CA TRP A 114 -21.91 4.04 -5.63
C TRP A 114 -23.01 4.52 -6.57
N SER A 115 -23.87 5.44 -6.13
CA SER A 115 -24.93 6.02 -6.97
C SER A 115 -24.43 6.91 -8.12
N LEU A 116 -23.12 6.93 -8.39
CA LEU A 116 -22.46 7.72 -9.43
C LEU A 116 -21.81 6.89 -10.54
N PHE A 117 -21.64 5.58 -10.36
CA PHE A 117 -21.04 4.70 -11.38
C PHE A 117 -22.09 3.97 -12.24
N PHE A 118 -23.37 4.25 -12.03
CA PHE A 118 -24.52 3.68 -12.75
C PHE A 118 -25.37 4.75 -13.47
N ILE A 119 -24.74 5.86 -13.88
CA ILE A 119 -25.32 6.78 -14.87
C ILE A 119 -24.77 6.40 -16.24
#